data_AF-A0A2H1K300-F1
#
_entry.id   AF-A0A2H1K300-F1
#
_cell.length_a   1.000
_cell.length_b   1.000
_cell.length_c   1.000
_cell.angle_alpha   90.00
_cell.angle_beta   90.00
_cell.angle_gamma   90.00
#
_symmetry.space_group_name_H-M   'P 1'
#
loop_
_entity.id
_entity.type
_entity.pdbx_description
1 polymer ?
#
loop_
_entity_poly.entity_id
_entity_poly.type
_entity_poly.pdbx_seq_one_letter_code
_entity_poly.pdbx_strand_id
1 'polypeptide(L)'
;MSLLLIGVGAGALFALVTWVGPFLVRTAAPVLMRTPRFAVLGLLAVPIMWWAVVAALSLLAASLLKGPDVLPVPLADVCQQCLIAASPFPDLAQVDTLVPVILFLLFPLALSLFSAGWGLYQRAQRRRANSTAAARLRRDSAVADIDGRSLTVIDQQTPFAFSLPQKYGGIVVSQALCSALDENELTAVLEHERAHVEGGHHRVMAIVDTFVRPLSFIPLFAEVAASIPHYLEIAADDRARKTAGTPALASALLKIGQTSSVTDRLSGPYALNIAGPDRIRQLVSPASMTSGVLPVVALASVLAAFVTVFSSVFYSYATVLVTGCVMP
;
A
#
# COMPACT_ATOMS: atom_id res chain seq x y z
N MET A 1 9.81 35.02 7.11
CA MET A 1 9.79 34.73 5.66
C MET A 1 10.12 33.26 5.35
N SER A 2 11.10 32.64 6.01
CA SER A 2 11.57 31.28 5.70
C SER A 2 10.56 30.15 5.96
N LEU A 3 9.82 30.17 7.07
CA LEU A 3 8.85 29.09 7.41
C LEU A 3 7.65 29.00 6.46
N LEU A 4 7.13 30.16 6.02
CA LEU A 4 6.01 30.21 5.08
C LEU A 4 6.42 29.70 3.70
N LEU A 5 7.62 30.07 3.23
CA LEU A 5 8.19 29.55 1.98
C LEU A 5 8.42 28.03 2.05
N ILE A 6 8.91 27.51 3.19
CA ILE A 6 9.07 26.07 3.41
C ILE A 6 7.71 25.35 3.38
N GLY A 7 6.69 25.90 4.06
CA GLY A 7 5.34 25.32 4.09
C GLY A 7 4.67 25.30 2.72
N VAL A 8 4.71 26.42 1.99
CA VAL A 8 4.17 26.53 0.63
C VAL A 8 4.93 25.61 -0.33
N GLY A 9 6.27 25.56 -0.24
CA GLY A 9 7.09 24.67 -1.05
C GLY A 9 6.79 23.19 -0.80
N ALA A 10 6.65 22.79 0.47
CA ALA A 10 6.30 21.43 0.84
C ALA A 10 4.88 21.05 0.37
N GLY A 11 3.91 21.97 0.50
CA GLY A 11 2.55 21.77 0.00
C GLY A 11 2.49 21.65 -1.54
N ALA A 12 3.24 22.48 -2.26
CA ALA A 12 3.32 22.41 -3.71
C ALA A 12 3.99 21.10 -4.19
N LEU A 13 5.09 20.69 -3.55
CA LEU A 13 5.75 19.41 -3.83
C LEU A 13 4.80 18.23 -3.56
N PHE A 14 4.05 18.27 -2.46
CA PHE A 14 3.06 17.25 -2.11
C PHE A 14 1.94 17.13 -3.14
N ALA A 15 1.39 18.27 -3.58
CA ALA A 15 0.41 18.30 -4.67
C ALA A 15 1.00 17.74 -5.97
N LEU A 16 2.22 18.16 -6.34
CA LEU A 16 2.91 17.66 -7.53
C LEU A 16 3.10 16.14 -7.49
N VAL A 17 3.58 15.59 -6.38
CA VAL A 17 3.81 14.15 -6.19
C VAL A 17 2.49 13.38 -6.26
N THR A 18 1.39 13.96 -5.79
CA THR A 18 0.07 13.33 -5.83
C THR A 18 -0.42 13.11 -7.28
N TRP A 19 -0.09 14.04 -8.19
CA TRP A 19 -0.50 13.99 -9.60
C TRP A 19 0.53 13.35 -10.53
N VAL A 20 1.83 13.59 -10.32
CA VAL A 20 2.94 13.07 -11.13
C VAL A 20 3.40 11.69 -10.64
N GLY A 21 3.14 11.36 -9.37
CA GLY A 21 3.53 10.10 -8.76
C GLY A 21 3.09 8.84 -9.52
N PRO A 22 1.86 8.72 -10.06
CA PRO A 22 1.47 7.58 -10.89
C PRO A 22 2.42 7.34 -12.07
N PHE A 23 2.80 8.42 -12.75
CA PHE A 23 3.73 8.34 -13.88
C PHE A 23 5.12 7.87 -13.42
N LEU A 24 5.61 8.37 -12.28
CA LEU A 24 6.88 7.92 -11.70
C LEU A 24 6.85 6.45 -11.30
N VAL A 25 5.76 5.98 -10.69
CA VAL A 25 5.62 4.57 -10.29
C VAL A 25 5.60 3.66 -11.52
N ARG A 26 4.86 4.02 -12.57
CA ARG A 26 4.80 3.25 -13.82
C ARG A 26 6.14 3.19 -14.55
N THR A 27 6.83 4.32 -14.65
CA THR A 27 8.13 4.40 -15.33
C THR A 27 9.26 3.73 -14.53
N ALA A 28 9.14 3.66 -13.20
CA ALA A 28 10.05 2.92 -12.33
C ALA A 28 9.89 1.39 -12.41
N ALA A 29 8.80 0.88 -13.00
CA ALA A 29 8.48 -0.54 -13.03
C ALA A 29 9.65 -1.45 -13.48
N PRO A 30 10.44 -1.15 -14.53
CA PRO A 30 11.55 -2.01 -14.97
C PRO A 30 12.60 -2.29 -13.88
N VAL A 31 12.86 -1.32 -13.00
CA VAL A 31 13.80 -1.47 -11.88
C VAL A 31 13.12 -2.15 -10.69
N LEU A 32 11.89 -1.75 -10.38
CA LEU A 32 11.11 -2.29 -9.26
C LEU A 32 10.82 -3.80 -9.43
N MET A 33 10.60 -4.26 -10.66
CA MET A 33 10.37 -5.67 -10.97
C MET A 33 11.55 -6.59 -10.61
N ARG A 34 12.78 -6.07 -10.51
CA ARG A 34 13.96 -6.87 -10.12
C ARG A 34 14.06 -7.14 -8.63
N THR A 35 13.45 -6.26 -7.86
CA THR A 35 13.50 -6.27 -6.40
C THR A 35 12.09 -6.14 -5.85
N PRO A 36 11.17 -7.07 -6.21
CA PRO A 36 9.74 -6.91 -5.97
C PRO A 36 9.41 -6.72 -4.48
N ARG A 37 10.17 -7.35 -3.58
CA ARG A 37 10.02 -7.17 -2.13
C ARG A 37 10.29 -5.72 -1.69
N PHE A 38 11.37 -5.12 -2.19
CA PHE A 38 11.70 -3.72 -1.90
C PHE A 38 10.72 -2.76 -2.58
N ALA A 39 10.23 -3.10 -3.77
CA ALA A 39 9.18 -2.34 -4.44
C ALA A 39 7.89 -2.30 -3.61
N VAL A 40 7.42 -3.45 -3.11
CA VAL A 40 6.25 -3.53 -2.24
C VAL A 40 6.46 -2.72 -0.96
N LEU A 41 7.61 -2.85 -0.29
CA LEU A 41 7.91 -2.08 0.90
C LEU A 41 7.91 -0.57 0.64
N GLY A 42 8.55 -0.13 -0.44
CA GLY A 42 8.58 1.29 -0.84
C GLY A 42 7.20 1.85 -1.15
N LEU A 43 6.37 1.08 -1.86
CA LEU A 43 4.99 1.46 -2.19
C LEU A 43 4.08 1.48 -0.94
N LEU A 44 4.26 0.54 0.00
CA LEU A 44 3.55 0.54 1.28
C LEU A 44 3.98 1.68 2.22
N ALA A 45 5.18 2.25 2.03
CA ALA A 45 5.62 3.41 2.78
C ALA A 45 4.93 4.71 2.32
N VAL A 46 4.36 4.76 1.11
CA VAL A 46 3.71 5.95 0.54
C VAL A 46 2.55 6.46 1.44
N PRO A 47 1.57 5.64 1.86
CA PRO A 47 0.52 6.09 2.78
C PRO A 47 1.04 6.65 4.10
N ILE A 48 2.07 6.02 4.68
CA ILE A 48 2.66 6.45 5.96
C ILE A 48 3.32 7.82 5.78
N MET A 49 4.11 7.97 4.73
CA MET A 49 4.76 9.23 4.39
C MET A 49 3.73 10.33 4.11
N TRP A 50 2.68 10.01 3.38
CA TRP A 50 1.61 10.93 3.04
C TRP A 50 0.91 11.45 4.30
N TRP A 51 0.61 10.55 5.22
CA TRP A 51 0.11 10.87 6.56
C TRP A 51 1.03 11.78 7.36
N ALA A 52 2.33 11.44 7.38
CA ALA A 52 3.35 12.21 8.07
C ALA A 52 3.41 13.66 7.54
N VAL A 53 3.38 13.84 6.23
CA VAL A 53 3.39 15.17 5.60
C VAL A 53 2.11 15.95 5.91
N VAL A 54 0.94 15.32 5.82
CA VAL A 54 -0.34 15.99 6.19
C VAL A 54 -0.31 16.44 7.65
N ALA A 55 0.10 15.58 8.57
CA ALA A 55 0.21 15.94 9.99
C ALA A 55 1.21 17.10 10.22
N ALA A 56 2.38 17.06 9.57
CA ALA A 56 3.38 18.13 9.68
C ALA A 56 2.88 19.46 9.11
N LEU A 57 2.23 19.46 7.94
CA LEU A 57 1.66 20.66 7.33
C LEU A 57 0.50 21.21 8.17
N SER A 58 -0.34 20.34 8.75
CA SER A 58 -1.41 20.74 9.66
C SER A 58 -0.87 21.39 10.94
N LEU A 59 0.19 20.84 11.54
CA LEU A 59 0.84 21.43 12.72
C LEU A 59 1.50 22.77 12.39
N LEU A 60 2.19 22.86 11.25
CA LEU A 60 2.81 24.09 10.77
C LEU A 60 1.74 25.17 10.53
N ALA A 61 0.64 24.83 9.86
CA ALA A 61 -0.49 25.74 9.62
C ALA A 61 -1.12 26.22 10.94
N ALA A 62 -1.39 25.29 11.87
CA ALA A 62 -1.92 25.62 13.19
C ALA A 62 -0.99 26.59 13.96
N SER A 63 0.32 26.40 13.84
CA SER A 63 1.31 27.25 14.53
C SER A 63 1.49 28.63 13.88
N LEU A 64 1.36 28.71 12.55
CA LEU A 64 1.32 29.99 11.84
C LEU A 64 0.08 30.81 12.20
N LEU A 65 -1.07 30.15 12.40
CA LEU A 65 -2.33 30.78 12.80
C LEU A 65 -2.30 31.22 14.27
N LYS A 66 -1.91 30.34 15.20
CA LYS A 66 -1.87 30.65 16.64
C LYS A 66 -0.77 31.67 16.99
N GLY A 67 0.36 31.64 16.27
CA GLY A 67 1.56 32.40 16.62
C GLY A 67 2.28 31.82 17.84
N PRO A 68 3.50 32.30 18.17
CA PRO A 68 4.21 31.90 19.37
C PRO A 68 3.50 32.41 20.63
N ASP A 69 3.40 31.57 21.67
CA ASP A 69 2.76 31.91 22.97
C ASP A 69 3.43 33.09 23.73
N VAL A 70 4.47 33.70 23.15
CA VAL A 70 5.22 34.85 23.68
C VAL A 70 4.52 36.18 23.38
N LEU A 71 3.64 36.23 22.39
CA LEU A 71 2.84 37.43 22.10
C LEU A 71 1.55 37.43 22.95
N PRO A 72 1.15 38.57 23.55
CA PRO A 72 -0.07 38.67 24.34
C PRO A 72 -1.35 38.47 23.50
N VAL A 73 -1.23 38.44 22.18
CA VAL A 73 -2.31 38.26 21.22
C VAL A 73 -1.81 37.36 20.07
N PRO A 74 -2.57 36.34 19.62
CA PRO A 74 -2.25 35.52 18.45
C PRO A 74 -1.80 36.35 17.23
N LEU A 75 -0.83 35.84 16.45
CA LEU A 75 -0.36 36.51 15.23
C LEU A 75 -1.49 36.73 14.22
N ALA A 76 -2.46 35.80 14.18
CA ALA A 76 -3.67 35.93 13.38
C ALA A 76 -4.48 37.18 13.72
N ASP A 77 -4.58 37.56 14.99
CA ASP A 77 -5.38 38.70 15.43
C ASP A 77 -4.73 40.03 15.01
N VAL A 78 -3.40 40.09 15.03
CA VAL A 78 -2.64 41.26 14.53
C VAL A 78 -2.83 41.41 13.02
N CYS A 79 -2.69 40.32 12.26
CA CYS A 79 -2.96 40.31 10.82
C CYS A 79 -4.42 40.65 10.51
N GLN A 80 -5.36 40.18 11.32
CA GLN A 80 -6.79 40.44 11.19
C GLN A 80 -7.12 41.91 11.47
N GLN A 81 -6.48 42.54 12.45
CA GLN A 81 -6.62 43.98 12.68
C GLN A 81 -6.09 44.80 11.50
N CYS A 82 -4.94 44.43 10.93
CA CYS A 82 -4.44 45.09 9.72
C CYS A 82 -5.35 44.85 8.50
N LEU A 83 -5.92 43.65 8.36
CA LEU A 83 -6.83 43.32 7.26
C LEU A 83 -8.17 44.07 7.37
N ILE A 84 -8.73 44.17 8.58
CA ILE A 84 -9.92 44.98 8.86
C ILE A 84 -9.65 46.45 8.57
N ALA A 85 -8.47 46.97 8.95
CA ALA A 85 -8.10 48.36 8.69
C ALA A 85 -7.84 48.66 7.20
N ALA A 86 -7.38 47.67 6.43
CA ALA A 86 -7.09 47.81 5.00
C ALA A 86 -8.29 47.45 4.09
N SER A 87 -9.32 46.80 4.63
CA SER A 87 -10.50 46.37 3.88
C SER A 87 -11.55 47.48 3.82
N PRO A 88 -12.13 47.81 2.66
CA PRO A 88 -13.29 48.69 2.55
C PRO A 88 -14.58 48.07 3.13
N PHE A 89 -14.55 46.77 3.47
CA PHE A 89 -15.66 46.03 4.09
C PHE A 89 -15.16 45.29 5.35
N PRO A 90 -15.14 45.97 6.52
CA PRO A 90 -14.56 45.41 7.74
C PRO A 90 -15.34 44.19 8.28
N ASP A 91 -16.67 44.18 8.11
CA ASP A 91 -17.53 43.07 8.57
C ASP A 91 -17.29 41.75 7.82
N LEU A 92 -16.76 41.82 6.59
CA LEU A 92 -16.41 40.64 5.79
C LEU A 92 -14.97 40.17 6.01
N ALA A 93 -14.14 40.99 6.67
CA ALA A 93 -12.72 40.72 6.91
C ALA A 93 -12.45 40.00 8.25
N GLN A 94 -13.47 39.84 9.10
CA GLN A 94 -13.37 39.09 10.33
C GLN A 94 -13.37 37.59 10.05
N VAL A 95 -12.23 36.93 10.26
CA VAL A 95 -12.08 35.47 10.09
C VAL A 95 -11.84 34.85 11.46
N ASP A 96 -12.73 33.96 11.89
CA ASP A 96 -12.53 33.21 13.14
C ASP A 96 -11.39 32.19 12.94
N THR A 97 -10.26 32.42 13.60
CA THR A 97 -9.02 31.63 13.42
C THR A 97 -8.96 30.40 14.34
N LEU A 98 -9.82 30.34 15.36
CA LEU A 98 -9.96 29.16 16.24
C LEU A 98 -10.52 27.96 15.47
N VAL A 99 -11.52 28.19 14.62
CA VAL A 99 -12.18 27.12 13.86
C VAL A 99 -11.19 26.42 12.89
N PRO A 100 -10.41 27.12 12.05
CA PRO A 100 -9.37 26.50 11.22
C PRO A 100 -8.31 25.75 12.01
N VAL A 101 -7.82 26.28 13.14
CA VAL A 101 -6.81 25.61 13.96
C VAL A 101 -7.32 24.30 14.53
N ILE A 102 -8.54 24.31 15.09
CA ILE A 102 -9.19 23.10 15.61
C ILE A 102 -9.42 22.10 14.48
N LEU A 103 -9.88 22.54 13.30
CA LEU A 103 -10.04 21.67 12.14
C LEU A 103 -8.73 21.05 11.69
N PHE A 104 -7.63 21.82 11.60
CA PHE A 104 -6.32 21.28 11.21
C PHE A 104 -5.76 20.28 12.23
N LEU A 105 -6.05 20.45 13.53
CA LEU A 105 -5.62 19.51 14.56
C LEU A 105 -6.52 18.26 14.63
N LEU A 106 -7.83 18.43 14.46
CA LEU A 106 -8.79 17.32 14.53
C LEU A 106 -8.82 16.50 13.24
N PHE A 107 -8.53 17.07 12.08
CA PHE A 107 -8.51 16.34 10.80
C PHE A 107 -7.57 15.12 10.80
N PRO A 108 -6.27 15.23 11.17
CA PRO A 108 -5.38 14.07 11.27
C PRO A 108 -5.77 13.12 12.41
N LEU A 109 -6.46 13.58 13.45
CA LEU A 109 -6.97 12.66 14.46
C LEU A 109 -8.16 11.86 13.91
N ALA A 110 -9.13 12.53 13.27
CA ALA A 110 -10.34 11.95 12.72
C ALA A 110 -10.02 10.94 11.61
N LEU A 111 -9.13 11.29 10.68
CA LEU A 111 -8.71 10.38 9.61
C LEU A 111 -7.95 9.17 10.19
N SER A 112 -7.20 9.33 11.28
CA SER A 112 -6.50 8.22 11.95
C SER A 112 -7.51 7.26 12.59
N LEU A 113 -8.48 7.79 13.33
CA LEU A 113 -9.55 6.99 13.94
C LEU A 113 -10.41 6.29 12.89
N PHE A 114 -10.75 6.97 11.79
CA PHE A 114 -11.46 6.38 10.66
C PHE A 114 -10.65 5.22 10.05
N SER A 115 -9.36 5.42 9.79
CA SER A 115 -8.50 4.37 9.22
C SER A 115 -8.37 3.15 10.15
N ALA A 116 -8.27 3.37 11.47
CA ALA A 116 -8.22 2.32 12.46
C ALA A 116 -9.54 1.54 12.53
N GLY A 117 -10.67 2.25 12.58
CA GLY A 117 -12.01 1.64 12.57
C GLY A 117 -12.27 0.84 11.29
N TRP A 118 -11.92 1.41 10.13
CA TRP A 118 -11.99 0.74 8.83
C TRP A 118 -11.11 -0.51 8.78
N GLY A 119 -9.89 -0.44 9.31
CA GLY A 119 -8.98 -1.58 9.41
C GLY A 119 -9.50 -2.70 10.30
N LEU A 120 -10.12 -2.38 11.43
CA LEU A 120 -10.78 -3.37 12.28
C LEU A 120 -11.97 -4.03 11.57
N TYR A 121 -12.79 -3.23 10.89
CA TYR A 121 -13.92 -3.72 10.10
C TYR A 121 -13.47 -4.67 8.98
N GLN A 122 -12.50 -4.25 8.15
CA GLN A 122 -11.91 -5.05 7.08
C GLN A 122 -11.28 -6.35 7.61
N ARG A 123 -10.56 -6.26 8.73
CA ARG A 123 -9.98 -7.43 9.40
C ARG A 123 -11.05 -8.41 9.87
N ALA A 124 -12.17 -7.91 10.41
CA ALA A 124 -13.29 -8.74 10.82
C ALA A 124 -13.96 -9.42 9.61
N GLN A 125 -14.21 -8.67 8.52
CA GLN A 125 -14.77 -9.23 7.29
C GLN A 125 -13.87 -10.31 6.68
N ARG A 126 -12.57 -10.06 6.54
CA ARG A 126 -11.60 -11.05 6.04
C ARG A 126 -11.55 -12.30 6.90
N ARG A 127 -11.57 -12.13 8.22
CA ARG A 127 -11.60 -13.28 9.14
C ARG A 127 -12.82 -14.15 8.90
N ARG A 128 -14.00 -13.54 8.74
CA ARG A 128 -15.27 -14.24 8.45
C ARG A 128 -15.27 -14.92 7.08
N ALA A 129 -14.79 -14.23 6.04
CA ALA A 129 -14.70 -14.77 4.69
C ALA A 129 -13.74 -15.97 4.67
N ASN A 130 -12.53 -15.82 5.20
CA ASN A 130 -11.52 -16.88 5.21
C ASN A 130 -11.93 -18.05 6.11
N SER A 131 -12.62 -17.81 7.24
CA SER A 131 -13.12 -18.91 8.07
C SER A 131 -14.24 -19.68 7.37
N THR A 132 -15.11 -18.99 6.63
CA THR A 132 -16.19 -19.62 5.87
C THR A 132 -15.63 -20.43 4.70
N ALA A 133 -14.68 -19.88 3.96
CA ALA A 133 -13.96 -20.59 2.91
C ALA A 133 -13.26 -21.83 3.49
N ALA A 134 -12.45 -21.69 4.54
CA ALA A 134 -11.78 -22.81 5.19
C ALA A 134 -12.75 -23.89 5.68
N ALA A 135 -13.89 -23.52 6.24
CA ALA A 135 -14.91 -24.47 6.68
C ALA A 135 -15.57 -25.23 5.52
N ARG A 136 -15.76 -24.59 4.36
CA ARG A 136 -16.24 -25.25 3.14
C ARG A 136 -15.19 -26.23 2.61
N LEU A 137 -13.96 -25.77 2.45
CA LEU A 137 -12.87 -26.59 1.91
C LEU A 137 -12.62 -27.82 2.80
N ARG A 138 -12.63 -27.68 4.14
CA ARG A 138 -12.48 -28.81 5.06
C ARG A 138 -13.54 -29.91 4.93
N ARG A 139 -14.74 -29.60 4.41
CA ARG A 139 -15.78 -30.62 4.19
C ARG A 139 -15.57 -31.39 2.90
N ASP A 140 -15.04 -30.72 1.89
CA ASP A 140 -14.98 -31.22 0.52
C ASP A 140 -13.54 -31.55 0.07
N SER A 141 -12.59 -31.64 1.02
CA SER A 141 -11.17 -31.88 0.73
C SER A 141 -10.61 -33.11 1.42
N ALA A 142 -9.58 -33.67 0.80
CA ALA A 142 -8.66 -34.62 1.41
C ALA A 142 -7.32 -33.92 1.69
N VAL A 143 -6.68 -34.28 2.80
CA VAL A 143 -5.28 -33.89 3.04
C VAL A 143 -4.39 -34.92 2.34
N ALA A 144 -3.60 -34.47 1.37
CA ALA A 144 -2.61 -35.31 0.71
C ALA A 144 -1.20 -34.84 1.08
N ASP A 145 -0.27 -35.78 1.15
CA ASP A 145 1.15 -35.48 1.22
C ASP A 145 1.75 -35.66 -0.17
N ILE A 146 2.21 -34.56 -0.78
CA ILE A 146 2.88 -34.56 -2.09
C ILE A 146 4.27 -33.99 -1.88
N ASP A 147 5.31 -34.80 -2.14
CA ASP A 147 6.73 -34.46 -1.93
C ASP A 147 7.07 -33.97 -0.50
N GLY A 148 6.46 -34.59 0.52
CA GLY A 148 6.66 -34.21 1.93
C GLY A 148 5.97 -32.90 2.32
N ARG A 149 4.95 -32.49 1.56
CA ARG A 149 4.16 -31.27 1.74
C ARG A 149 2.70 -31.66 1.96
N SER A 150 2.17 -31.29 3.13
CA SER A 150 0.73 -31.41 3.41
C SER A 150 -0.05 -30.35 2.63
N LEU A 151 -0.91 -30.82 1.71
CA LEU A 151 -1.72 -29.99 0.82
C LEU A 151 -3.20 -30.30 1.01
N THR A 152 -4.05 -29.29 0.83
CA THR A 152 -5.49 -29.48 0.76
C THR A 152 -5.87 -29.78 -0.68
N VAL A 153 -6.31 -31.01 -0.97
CA VAL A 153 -6.72 -31.43 -2.31
C VAL A 153 -8.24 -31.50 -2.39
N ILE A 154 -8.83 -30.90 -3.42
CA ILE A 154 -10.27 -30.87 -3.65
C ILE A 154 -10.60 -31.64 -4.92
N ASP A 155 -11.63 -32.50 -4.84
CA ASP A 155 -12.18 -33.16 -6.01
C ASP A 155 -12.99 -32.17 -6.84
N GLN A 156 -12.34 -31.59 -7.85
CA GLN A 156 -12.92 -30.65 -8.80
C GLN A 156 -12.34 -30.94 -10.18
N GLN A 157 -13.21 -30.93 -11.19
CA GLN A 157 -12.84 -31.27 -12.58
C GLN A 157 -12.06 -30.16 -13.28
N THR A 158 -11.98 -28.97 -12.70
CA THR A 158 -11.21 -27.86 -13.26
C THR A 158 -9.84 -27.75 -12.59
N PRO A 159 -8.74 -27.61 -13.34
CA PRO A 159 -7.41 -27.42 -12.77
C PRO A 159 -7.35 -26.03 -12.12
N PHE A 160 -7.05 -25.99 -10.82
CA PHE A 160 -6.80 -24.74 -10.09
C PHE A 160 -5.83 -24.96 -8.93
N ALA A 161 -5.11 -23.89 -8.59
CA ALA A 161 -4.38 -23.73 -7.35
C ALA A 161 -4.65 -22.34 -6.79
N PHE A 162 -4.74 -22.23 -5.47
CA PHE A 162 -4.77 -20.95 -4.77
C PHE A 162 -4.25 -21.09 -3.35
N SER A 163 -3.92 -19.95 -2.75
CA SER A 163 -3.43 -19.86 -1.38
C SER A 163 -4.45 -19.16 -0.47
N LEU A 164 -4.56 -19.70 0.74
CA LEU A 164 -5.19 -19.06 1.89
C LEU A 164 -4.12 -18.80 2.95
N PRO A 165 -4.35 -17.84 3.89
CA PRO A 165 -3.44 -17.67 5.01
C PRO A 165 -3.27 -19.01 5.76
N GLN A 166 -2.03 -19.35 6.16
CA GLN A 166 -1.69 -20.66 6.75
C GLN A 166 -2.70 -21.20 7.77
N LYS A 167 -3.16 -20.33 8.69
CA LYS A 167 -4.17 -20.68 9.73
C LYS A 167 -5.55 -21.11 9.20
N TYR A 168 -5.82 -20.94 7.92
CA TYR A 168 -7.09 -21.22 7.25
C TYR A 168 -6.99 -22.34 6.20
N GLY A 169 -5.85 -23.02 6.08
CA GLY A 169 -5.69 -24.18 5.18
C GLY A 169 -4.47 -24.12 4.26
N GLY A 170 -3.81 -22.96 4.16
CA GLY A 170 -2.59 -22.83 3.36
C GLY A 170 -2.84 -23.02 1.87
N ILE A 171 -2.11 -23.96 1.25
CA ILE A 171 -2.17 -24.22 -0.19
C ILE A 171 -3.33 -25.19 -0.49
N VAL A 172 -4.14 -24.82 -1.49
CA VAL A 172 -5.29 -25.59 -1.95
C VAL A 172 -5.13 -25.86 -3.43
N VAL A 173 -5.26 -27.13 -3.82
CA VAL A 173 -5.13 -27.59 -5.22
C VAL A 173 -6.28 -28.49 -5.59
N SER A 174 -6.65 -28.54 -6.87
CA SER A 174 -7.61 -29.52 -7.36
C SER A 174 -6.94 -30.84 -7.74
N GLN A 175 -7.69 -31.94 -7.67
CA GLN A 175 -7.22 -33.23 -8.17
C GLN A 175 -6.95 -33.18 -9.68
N ALA A 176 -7.78 -32.45 -10.45
CA ALA A 176 -7.55 -32.24 -11.88
C ALA A 176 -6.22 -31.52 -12.18
N LEU A 177 -5.79 -30.59 -11.32
CA LEU A 177 -4.49 -29.95 -11.44
C LEU A 177 -3.36 -30.97 -11.26
N CYS A 178 -3.42 -31.78 -10.20
CA CYS A 178 -2.39 -32.77 -9.88
C CYS A 178 -2.24 -33.81 -11.00
N SER A 179 -3.34 -34.16 -11.69
CA SER A 179 -3.32 -35.10 -12.82
C SER A 179 -2.87 -34.45 -14.15
N ALA A 180 -3.01 -33.13 -14.30
CA ALA A 180 -2.70 -32.44 -15.55
C ALA A 180 -1.24 -31.98 -15.66
N LEU A 181 -0.58 -31.75 -14.52
CA LEU A 181 0.78 -31.25 -14.44
C LEU A 181 1.79 -32.38 -14.26
N ASP A 182 2.95 -32.26 -14.88
CA ASP A 182 4.11 -33.09 -14.56
C ASP A 182 4.74 -32.69 -13.21
N GLU A 183 5.72 -33.46 -12.75
CA GLU A 183 6.37 -33.25 -11.44
C GLU A 183 7.03 -31.87 -11.30
N ASN A 184 7.69 -31.38 -12.36
CA ASN A 184 8.36 -30.08 -12.34
C ASN A 184 7.35 -28.93 -12.42
N GLU A 185 6.30 -29.08 -13.24
CA GLU A 185 5.20 -28.15 -13.34
C GLU A 185 4.42 -28.02 -12.03
N LEU A 186 4.11 -29.16 -11.39
CA LEU A 186 3.45 -29.19 -10.09
C LEU A 186 4.34 -28.54 -9.03
N THR A 187 5.64 -28.85 -9.01
CA THR A 187 6.62 -28.20 -8.12
C THR A 187 6.63 -26.68 -8.33
N ALA A 188 6.59 -26.20 -9.58
CA ALA A 188 6.56 -24.78 -9.89
C ALA A 188 5.31 -24.10 -9.29
N VAL A 189 4.13 -24.69 -9.46
CA VAL A 189 2.87 -24.16 -8.92
C VAL A 189 2.87 -24.17 -7.39
N LEU A 190 3.32 -25.27 -6.77
CA LEU A 190 3.37 -25.37 -5.33
C LEU A 190 4.35 -24.37 -4.70
N GLU A 191 5.51 -24.12 -5.32
CA GLU A 191 6.45 -23.09 -4.85
C GLU A 191 5.90 -21.66 -5.04
N HIS A 192 5.15 -21.41 -6.12
CA HIS A 192 4.46 -20.14 -6.32
C HIS A 192 3.43 -19.90 -5.19
N GLU A 193 2.52 -20.85 -4.95
CA GLU A 193 1.52 -20.73 -3.89
C GLU A 193 2.15 -20.64 -2.50
N ARG A 194 3.22 -21.40 -2.27
CA ARG A 194 4.00 -21.32 -1.03
C ARG A 194 4.62 -19.94 -0.83
N ALA A 195 5.04 -19.27 -1.90
CA ALA A 195 5.53 -17.89 -1.82
C ALA A 195 4.47 -16.93 -1.27
N HIS A 196 3.20 -17.07 -1.66
CA HIS A 196 2.11 -16.25 -1.12
C HIS A 196 1.88 -16.49 0.36
N VAL A 197 1.91 -17.76 0.77
CA VAL A 197 1.68 -18.17 2.16
C VAL A 197 2.83 -17.73 3.08
N GLU A 198 4.07 -18.09 2.74
CA GLU A 198 5.26 -17.79 3.56
C GLU A 198 5.69 -16.32 3.45
N GLY A 199 5.53 -15.72 2.27
CA GLY A 199 5.77 -14.30 2.05
C GLY A 199 4.70 -13.41 2.69
N GLY A 200 3.62 -14.01 3.21
CA GLY A 200 2.54 -13.27 3.87
C GLY A 200 1.82 -12.30 2.93
N HIS A 201 1.73 -12.62 1.63
CA HIS A 201 1.15 -11.75 0.60
C HIS A 201 -0.31 -11.37 0.93
N HIS A 202 -1.07 -12.27 1.59
CA HIS A 202 -2.40 -11.93 2.12
C HIS A 202 -2.40 -10.80 3.15
N ARG A 203 -1.35 -10.68 3.98
CA ARG A 203 -1.21 -9.59 4.96
C ARG A 203 -0.90 -8.28 4.25
N VAL A 204 -0.02 -8.31 3.25
CA VAL A 204 0.27 -7.16 2.39
C VAL A 204 -1.02 -6.66 1.75
N MET A 205 -1.80 -7.53 1.12
CA MET A 205 -3.08 -7.15 0.52
C MET A 205 -4.09 -6.64 1.56
N ALA A 206 -4.09 -7.18 2.78
CA ALA A 206 -4.92 -6.63 3.86
C ALA A 206 -4.51 -5.19 4.24
N ILE A 207 -3.22 -4.86 4.22
CA ILE A 207 -2.73 -3.49 4.44
C ILE A 207 -3.16 -2.59 3.28
N VAL A 208 -2.97 -3.03 2.03
CA VAL A 208 -3.39 -2.28 0.83
C VAL A 208 -4.88 -1.96 0.89
N ASP A 209 -5.72 -2.95 1.18
CA ASP A 209 -7.17 -2.78 1.20
C ASP A 209 -7.66 -1.92 2.36
N THR A 210 -6.87 -1.83 3.43
CA THR A 210 -7.19 -1.01 4.61
C THR A 210 -6.73 0.43 4.46
N PHE A 211 -5.52 0.65 3.95
CA PHE A 211 -4.86 1.96 4.01
C PHE A 211 -4.65 2.62 2.65
N VAL A 212 -4.62 1.85 1.56
CA VAL A 212 -4.36 2.37 0.21
C VAL A 212 -5.66 2.49 -0.58
N ARG A 213 -6.46 1.41 -0.66
CA ARG A 213 -7.71 1.38 -1.45
C ARG A 213 -8.73 2.45 -1.06
N PRO A 214 -8.95 2.80 0.22
CA PRO A 214 -9.87 3.88 0.58
C PRO A 214 -9.42 5.26 0.04
N LEU A 215 -8.13 5.39 -0.27
CA LEU A 215 -7.52 6.62 -0.78
C LEU A 215 -7.39 6.60 -2.32
N SER A 216 -7.89 5.57 -3.01
CA SER A 216 -7.79 5.43 -4.47
C SER A 216 -8.52 6.50 -5.28
N PHE A 217 -9.28 7.40 -4.65
CA PHE A 217 -9.74 8.63 -5.33
C PHE A 217 -8.57 9.57 -5.66
N ILE A 218 -7.40 9.33 -5.06
CA ILE A 218 -6.16 10.02 -5.36
C ILE A 218 -5.35 9.20 -6.36
N PRO A 219 -4.90 9.80 -7.48
CA PRO A 219 -4.21 9.08 -8.55
C PRO A 219 -3.03 8.23 -8.07
N LEU A 220 -2.18 8.78 -7.18
CA LEU A 220 -1.03 8.06 -6.63
C LEU A 220 -1.44 6.78 -5.90
N PHE A 221 -2.47 6.83 -5.05
CA PHE A 221 -2.93 5.64 -4.30
C PHE A 221 -3.63 4.63 -5.19
N ALA A 222 -4.35 5.09 -6.23
CA ALA A 222 -4.91 4.21 -7.24
C ALA A 222 -3.79 3.40 -7.93
N GLU A 223 -2.70 4.05 -8.31
CA GLU A 223 -1.56 3.40 -8.95
C GLU A 223 -0.83 2.45 -8.00
N VAL A 224 -0.60 2.86 -6.75
CA VAL A 224 0.01 2.01 -5.71
C VAL A 224 -0.83 0.74 -5.48
N ALA A 225 -2.15 0.89 -5.35
CA ALA A 225 -3.07 -0.23 -5.14
C ALA A 225 -3.11 -1.20 -6.32
N ALA A 226 -2.98 -0.69 -7.55
CA ALA A 226 -2.91 -1.50 -8.77
C ALA A 226 -1.55 -2.20 -8.94
N SER A 227 -0.46 -1.56 -8.50
CA SER A 227 0.90 -2.05 -8.71
C SER A 227 1.33 -3.13 -7.72
N ILE A 228 0.93 -3.04 -6.44
CA ILE A 228 1.39 -3.98 -5.40
C ILE A 228 1.05 -5.44 -5.72
N PRO A 229 -0.19 -5.81 -6.15
CA PRO A 229 -0.51 -7.19 -6.52
C PRO A 229 0.47 -7.74 -7.56
N HIS A 230 0.78 -6.93 -8.58
CA HIS A 230 1.72 -7.30 -9.64
C HIS A 230 3.11 -7.67 -9.12
N TYR A 231 3.67 -6.87 -8.21
CA TYR A 231 4.97 -7.16 -7.61
C TYR A 231 4.93 -8.40 -6.69
N LEU A 232 3.81 -8.70 -6.05
CA LEU A 232 3.65 -9.92 -5.26
C LEU A 232 3.65 -11.17 -6.16
N GLU A 233 2.99 -11.11 -7.33
CA GLU A 233 3.03 -12.18 -8.33
C GLU A 233 4.45 -12.42 -8.85
N ILE A 234 5.17 -11.35 -9.22
CA ILE A 234 6.57 -11.46 -9.66
C ILE A 234 7.45 -12.10 -8.57
N ALA A 235 7.27 -11.71 -7.30
CA ALA A 235 8.01 -12.30 -6.19
C ALA A 235 7.69 -13.80 -6.01
N ALA A 236 6.46 -14.22 -6.28
CA ALA A 236 6.05 -15.62 -6.24
C ALA A 236 6.62 -16.41 -7.43
N ASP A 237 6.53 -15.86 -8.64
CA ASP A 237 7.10 -16.44 -9.87
C ASP A 237 8.61 -16.59 -9.76
N ASP A 238 9.33 -15.61 -9.21
CA ASP A 238 10.78 -15.69 -8.99
C ASP A 238 11.16 -16.84 -8.06
N ARG A 239 10.34 -17.16 -7.05
CA ARG A 239 10.57 -18.32 -6.17
C ARG A 239 10.34 -19.63 -6.91
N ALA A 240 9.24 -19.73 -7.65
CA ALA A 240 8.93 -20.90 -8.46
C ALA A 240 10.02 -21.18 -9.50
N ARG A 241 10.46 -20.14 -10.23
CA ARG A 241 11.52 -20.22 -11.25
C ARG A 241 12.87 -20.65 -10.67
N LYS A 242 13.23 -20.21 -9.47
CA LYS A 242 14.47 -20.62 -8.79
C LYS A 242 14.49 -22.10 -8.43
N THR A 243 13.31 -22.69 -8.23
CA THR A 243 13.19 -24.08 -7.75
C THR A 243 12.94 -25.06 -8.90
N ALA A 244 11.97 -24.76 -9.77
CA ALA A 244 11.51 -25.65 -10.85
C ALA A 244 11.93 -25.19 -12.26
N GLY A 245 12.52 -24.01 -12.39
CA GLY A 245 12.90 -23.43 -13.68
C GLY A 245 11.77 -22.66 -14.37
N THR A 246 12.15 -21.83 -15.35
CA THR A 246 11.20 -21.01 -16.12
C THR A 246 10.32 -21.83 -17.07
N PRO A 247 10.81 -22.86 -17.79
CA PRO A 247 9.98 -23.67 -18.68
C PRO A 247 8.84 -24.39 -17.94
N ALA A 248 9.11 -24.97 -16.77
CA ALA A 248 8.10 -25.67 -15.97
C ALA A 248 6.99 -24.71 -15.51
N LEU A 249 7.35 -23.53 -14.98
CA LEU A 249 6.35 -22.53 -14.58
C LEU A 249 5.50 -22.06 -15.77
N ALA A 250 6.14 -21.75 -16.90
CA ALA A 250 5.42 -21.29 -18.09
C ALA A 250 4.46 -22.36 -18.64
N SER A 251 4.91 -23.62 -18.70
CA SER A 251 4.08 -24.76 -19.12
C SER A 251 2.91 -25.00 -18.17
N ALA A 252 3.16 -24.95 -16.86
CA ALA A 252 2.09 -25.07 -15.85
C ALA A 252 1.04 -23.97 -15.99
N LEU A 253 1.45 -22.71 -16.15
CA LEU A 253 0.53 -21.58 -16.36
C LEU A 253 -0.34 -21.75 -17.63
N LEU A 254 0.24 -22.28 -18.71
CA LEU A 254 -0.48 -22.58 -19.94
C LEU A 254 -1.52 -23.70 -19.74
N LYS A 255 -1.18 -24.74 -18.99
CA LYS A 255 -2.07 -25.88 -18.71
C LYS A 255 -3.20 -25.54 -17.75
N ILE A 256 -2.96 -24.68 -16.76
CA ILE A 256 -4.00 -24.19 -15.84
C ILE A 256 -5.01 -23.32 -16.59
N GLY A 257 -4.56 -22.51 -17.54
CA GLY A 257 -5.42 -21.60 -18.29
C GLY A 257 -6.06 -20.51 -17.41
N GLN A 258 -6.92 -19.67 -18.00
CA GLN A 258 -7.62 -18.59 -17.29
C GLN A 258 -8.89 -19.11 -16.57
N THR A 259 -8.80 -20.14 -15.73
CA THR A 259 -9.93 -20.67 -14.94
C THR A 259 -10.20 -19.83 -13.69
N SER A 260 -10.41 -18.51 -13.83
CA SER A 260 -10.62 -17.61 -12.70
C SER A 260 -12.01 -17.75 -12.02
N SER A 261 -13.03 -18.22 -12.75
CA SER A 261 -14.42 -18.20 -12.27
C SER A 261 -14.80 -19.31 -11.27
N VAL A 262 -14.03 -20.40 -11.23
CA VAL A 262 -14.26 -21.49 -10.28
C VAL A 262 -13.58 -21.17 -8.95
N THR A 263 -12.36 -20.64 -9.01
CA THR A 263 -11.57 -20.25 -7.84
C THR A 263 -12.26 -19.17 -7.01
N ASP A 264 -12.81 -18.12 -7.63
CA ASP A 264 -13.51 -17.05 -6.89
C ASP A 264 -14.72 -17.57 -6.08
N ARG A 265 -15.40 -18.62 -6.57
CA ARG A 265 -16.55 -19.23 -5.89
C ARG A 265 -16.15 -20.11 -4.70
N LEU A 266 -14.99 -20.75 -4.76
CA LEU A 266 -14.50 -21.69 -3.74
C LEU A 266 -13.68 -20.97 -2.66
N SER A 267 -12.81 -20.05 -3.06
CA SER A 267 -11.76 -19.48 -2.22
C SER A 267 -12.20 -18.21 -1.49
N GLY A 268 -13.25 -17.55 -1.99
CA GLY A 268 -13.70 -16.24 -1.52
C GLY A 268 -12.83 -15.09 -2.03
N PRO A 269 -13.21 -13.83 -1.77
CA PRO A 269 -12.67 -12.65 -2.45
C PRO A 269 -11.24 -12.25 -2.04
N TYR A 270 -10.60 -12.98 -1.12
CA TYR A 270 -9.27 -12.65 -0.57
C TYR A 270 -8.20 -13.72 -0.83
N ALA A 271 -8.54 -14.75 -1.61
CA ALA A 271 -7.58 -15.73 -2.08
C ALA A 271 -6.65 -15.12 -3.15
N LEU A 272 -5.43 -15.65 -3.24
CA LEU A 272 -4.47 -15.27 -4.27
C LEU A 272 -4.35 -16.45 -5.24
N ASN A 273 -4.54 -16.16 -6.53
CA ASN A 273 -4.67 -17.15 -7.58
C ASN A 273 -3.50 -17.04 -8.55
N ILE A 274 -2.96 -18.18 -8.98
CA ILE A 274 -1.87 -18.27 -9.96
C ILE A 274 -2.28 -17.97 -11.42
N ALA A 275 -3.56 -17.82 -11.74
CA ALA A 275 -4.01 -17.46 -13.09
C ALA A 275 -4.03 -15.93 -13.30
N GLY A 276 -3.36 -15.40 -14.33
CA GLY A 276 -3.40 -13.96 -14.67
C GLY A 276 -3.07 -13.72 -16.15
N PRO A 277 -3.77 -12.80 -16.85
CA PRO A 277 -3.74 -12.70 -18.32
C PRO A 277 -2.40 -12.26 -18.93
N ASP A 278 -1.55 -11.55 -18.18
CA ASP A 278 -0.30 -10.96 -18.72
C ASP A 278 1.00 -11.66 -18.30
N ARG A 279 0.93 -12.72 -17.49
CA ARG A 279 2.13 -13.35 -16.89
C ARG A 279 3.07 -13.97 -17.92
N ILE A 280 2.52 -14.66 -18.92
CA ILE A 280 3.31 -15.37 -19.93
C ILE A 280 4.17 -14.39 -20.76
N ARG A 281 3.62 -13.23 -21.13
CA ARG A 281 4.38 -12.20 -21.87
C ARG A 281 5.54 -11.66 -21.05
N GLN A 282 5.31 -11.43 -19.76
CA GLN A 282 6.33 -10.89 -18.86
C GLN A 282 7.43 -11.90 -18.51
N LEU A 283 7.09 -13.19 -18.46
CA LEU A 283 8.05 -14.30 -18.31
C LEU A 283 8.99 -14.44 -19.51
N VAL A 284 8.50 -14.15 -20.73
CA VAL A 284 9.22 -14.38 -21.98
C VAL A 284 10.03 -13.16 -22.43
N SER A 285 9.55 -11.94 -22.18
CA SER A 285 10.21 -10.70 -22.61
C SER A 285 10.27 -9.66 -21.48
N PRO A 286 11.32 -9.67 -20.64
CA PRO A 286 11.50 -8.66 -19.61
C PRO A 286 11.77 -7.28 -20.24
N ALA A 287 11.13 -6.23 -19.72
CA ALA A 287 11.30 -4.86 -20.19
C ALA A 287 12.76 -4.35 -20.00
N SER A 288 13.22 -3.49 -20.90
CA SER A 288 14.59 -2.95 -20.92
C SER A 288 14.88 -1.96 -19.77
N MET A 289 16.13 -2.00 -19.28
CA MET A 289 16.57 -1.41 -17.99
C MET A 289 16.67 0.11 -17.95
N THR A 290 17.09 0.73 -19.05
CA THR A 290 17.68 2.08 -19.04
C THR A 290 16.66 3.19 -18.78
N SER A 291 15.37 2.91 -18.94
CA SER A 291 14.29 3.88 -18.75
C SER A 291 13.86 4.07 -17.28
N GLY A 292 14.18 3.13 -16.38
CA GLY A 292 13.58 3.09 -15.03
C GLY A 292 14.41 3.65 -13.88
N VAL A 293 15.69 3.99 -14.08
CA VAL A 293 16.57 4.45 -12.97
C VAL A 293 16.23 5.87 -12.52
N LEU A 294 16.05 6.79 -13.48
CA LEU A 294 15.70 8.19 -13.20
C LEU A 294 14.44 8.35 -12.32
N PRO A 295 13.30 7.68 -12.62
CA PRO A 295 12.10 7.81 -11.77
C PRO A 295 12.28 7.20 -10.38
N VAL A 296 13.09 6.13 -10.22
CA VAL A 296 13.42 5.59 -8.89
C VAL A 296 14.23 6.60 -8.08
N VAL A 297 15.23 7.24 -8.69
CA VAL A 297 16.02 8.28 -8.02
C VAL A 297 15.14 9.48 -7.67
N ALA A 298 14.22 9.89 -8.55
CA ALA A 298 13.26 10.96 -8.28
C ALA A 298 12.36 10.61 -7.08
N LEU A 299 11.77 9.41 -7.05
CA LEU A 299 10.96 8.93 -5.92
C LEU A 299 11.75 8.89 -4.61
N ALA A 300 12.99 8.39 -4.63
CA ALA A 300 13.87 8.35 -3.46
C ALA A 300 14.25 9.77 -2.97
N SER A 301 14.49 10.69 -3.90
CA SER A 301 14.82 12.09 -3.58
C SER A 301 13.64 12.82 -2.95
N VAL A 302 12.44 12.63 -3.49
CA VAL A 302 11.18 13.14 -2.92
C VAL A 302 10.95 12.57 -1.52
N LEU A 303 11.17 11.27 -1.34
CA LEU A 303 11.06 10.62 -0.04
C LEU A 303 12.02 11.25 0.99
N ALA A 304 13.30 11.42 0.62
CA ALA A 304 14.30 12.05 1.47
C ALA A 304 13.95 13.50 1.83
N ALA A 305 13.44 14.27 0.87
CA ALA A 305 12.97 15.64 1.11
C ALA A 305 11.83 15.68 2.13
N PHE A 306 10.83 14.79 1.99
CA PHE A 306 9.72 14.72 2.95
C PHE A 306 10.16 14.27 4.34
N VAL A 307 11.04 13.27 4.46
CA VAL A 307 11.61 12.85 5.75
C VAL A 307 12.32 14.00 6.43
N THR A 308 13.07 14.81 5.68
CA THR A 308 13.81 15.96 6.20
C THR A 308 12.85 17.04 6.72
N VAL A 309 11.85 17.41 5.92
CA VAL A 309 10.81 18.38 6.32
C VAL A 309 10.04 17.88 7.55
N PHE A 310 9.58 16.63 7.54
CA PHE A 310 8.89 16.03 8.67
C PHE A 310 9.73 16.04 9.95
N SER A 311 10.99 15.58 9.87
CA SER A 311 11.88 15.48 11.02
C SER A 311 12.18 16.85 11.61
N SER A 312 12.40 17.87 10.78
CA SER A 312 12.63 19.25 11.26
C SER A 312 11.42 19.84 12.00
N VAL A 313 10.21 19.62 11.48
CA VAL A 313 8.97 20.07 12.13
C VAL A 313 8.78 19.33 13.46
N PHE A 314 8.81 18.01 13.47
CA PHE A 314 8.59 17.20 14.68
C PHE A 314 9.66 17.40 15.75
N TYR A 315 10.94 17.48 15.35
CA TYR A 315 12.04 17.75 16.28
C TYR A 315 11.82 19.07 17.03
N SER A 316 11.36 20.10 16.33
CA SER A 316 11.09 21.41 16.95
C SER A 316 10.01 21.31 18.03
N TYR A 317 8.89 20.62 17.78
CA TYR A 317 7.84 20.40 18.79
C TYR A 317 8.28 19.48 19.93
N ALA A 318 8.98 18.38 19.60
CA ALA A 318 9.47 17.43 20.60
C ALA A 318 10.45 18.10 21.57
N THR A 319 11.31 18.98 21.06
CA THR A 319 12.24 19.75 21.89
C THR A 319 11.46 20.64 22.86
N VAL A 320 10.48 21.42 22.38
CA VAL A 320 9.63 22.27 23.24
C VAL A 320 8.88 21.46 24.31
N LEU A 321 8.36 20.27 23.97
CA LEU A 321 7.68 19.40 24.93
C LEU A 321 8.62 18.87 26.03
N VAL A 322 9.87 18.57 25.69
CA VAL A 322 10.84 17.98 26.62
C VAL A 322 11.56 19.03 27.45
N THR A 323 12.01 20.12 26.84
CA THR A 323 12.78 21.17 27.52
C THR A 323 11.90 22.24 28.16
N GLY A 324 10.59 22.21 27.88
CA GLY A 324 9.73 23.35 28.09
C GLY A 324 10.09 24.50 27.15
N CYS A 325 9.33 25.60 27.24
CA CYS A 325 9.72 26.86 26.60
C CYS A 325 10.88 27.48 27.40
N VAL A 326 12.11 27.14 27.02
CA VAL A 326 13.30 27.82 27.57
C VAL A 326 13.39 29.17 26.87
N MET A 327 13.01 30.24 27.58
CA MET A 327 13.23 31.60 27.10
C MET A 327 14.73 31.90 27.16
N PRO A 328 15.37 32.38 26.08
CA PRO A 328 16.65 33.07 26.19
C PRO A 328 16.51 34.39 26.96
#